data_AF-C8X9D1-F1
#
_entry.id   AF-C8X9D1-F1
#
_cell.length_a   1.000
_cell.length_b   1.000
_cell.length_c   1.000
_cell.angle_alpha   90.00
_cell.angle_beta   90.00
_cell.angle_gamma   90.00
#
_symmetry.space_group_name_H-M   'P 1'
#
loop_
_entity.id
_entity.type
_entity.pdbx_description
1 polymer ?
#
loop_
_entity_poly.entity_id
_entity_poly.type
_entity_poly.pdbx_seq_one_letter_code
_entity_poly.pdbx_strand_id
1 'polypeptide(L)'
;MLGAYQSAWLALEGRFEQADALLADNLRQAALATFPFRTEAVTAARATIALWRGEPEVTLELFRGLTEATATDTDTGVLIGLIRSGRLAPAAAMLDRRPVSLDADSFAAPFDFAILAEAALVVGRPELAGRLYPLMLPWAGRTAAAGTGPPLGPIDAFLAAAAAAVGEIDVARRHADDAARLCASWPAPVVADWLADLRARYGF
;
A
#
# COMPACT_ATOMS: atom_id res chain seq x y z
N MET A 1 9.97 -13.57 -9.00
CA MET A 1 11.13 -12.88 -8.41
C MET A 1 11.00 -12.88 -6.89
N LEU A 2 11.52 -13.90 -6.20
CA LEU A 2 11.47 -13.94 -4.73
C LEU A 2 12.15 -12.72 -4.10
N GLY A 3 13.23 -12.24 -4.71
CA GLY A 3 14.00 -11.15 -4.12
C GLY A 3 13.36 -9.76 -4.19
N ALA A 4 12.46 -9.50 -5.15
CA ALA A 4 11.67 -8.25 -5.17
C ALA A 4 10.63 -8.22 -4.03
N TYR A 5 10.04 -9.38 -3.74
CA TYR A 5 9.15 -9.55 -2.59
C TYR A 5 9.91 -9.44 -1.26
N GLN A 6 11.06 -10.12 -1.15
CA GLN A 6 11.93 -10.07 0.03
C GLN A 6 12.49 -8.67 0.28
N SER A 7 12.87 -7.92 -0.75
CA SER A 7 13.36 -6.54 -0.58
C SER A 7 12.28 -5.63 0.00
N ALA A 8 11.02 -5.81 -0.42
CA ALA A 8 9.92 -5.04 0.13
C ALA A 8 9.64 -5.41 1.61
N TRP A 9 9.73 -6.69 1.98
CA TRP A 9 9.67 -7.10 3.39
C TRP A 9 10.80 -6.51 4.23
N LEU A 10 12.04 -6.49 3.71
CA LEU A 10 13.16 -5.83 4.38
C LEU A 10 12.89 -4.33 4.60
N ALA A 11 12.17 -3.67 3.69
CA ALA A 11 11.76 -2.27 3.88
C ALA A 11 10.74 -2.12 5.01
N LEU A 12 9.77 -3.04 5.11
CA LEU A 12 8.82 -3.06 6.24
C LEU A 12 9.57 -3.25 7.58
N GLU A 13 10.63 -4.06 7.59
CA GLU A 13 11.54 -4.23 8.75
C GLU A 13 12.42 -3.00 9.04
N GLY A 14 12.37 -1.96 8.22
CA GLY A 14 13.26 -0.79 8.32
C GLY A 14 14.70 -1.07 7.86
N ARG A 15 14.98 -2.24 7.27
CA ARG A 15 16.30 -2.68 6.77
C ARG A 15 16.55 -2.20 5.35
N PHE A 16 16.44 -0.90 5.14
CA PHE A 16 16.47 -0.26 3.82
C PHE A 16 17.73 -0.53 3.01
N GLU A 17 18.91 -0.51 3.63
CA GLU A 17 20.18 -0.81 2.94
C GLU A 17 20.21 -2.24 2.40
N GLN A 18 19.67 -3.19 3.16
CA GLN A 18 19.61 -4.59 2.75
C GLN A 18 18.55 -4.80 1.67
N ALA A 19 17.43 -4.09 1.76
CA ALA A 19 16.41 -4.05 0.71
C ALA A 19 17.00 -3.58 -0.62
N ASP A 20 17.76 -2.47 -0.61
CA ASP A 20 18.41 -1.92 -1.79
C ASP A 20 19.46 -2.87 -2.37
N ALA A 21 20.32 -3.44 -1.52
CA ALA A 21 21.35 -4.39 -1.95
C ALA A 21 20.74 -5.63 -2.60
N LEU A 22 19.69 -6.19 -1.99
CA LEU A 22 18.97 -7.34 -2.55
C LEU A 22 18.28 -6.99 -3.86
N LEU A 23 17.61 -5.84 -3.94
CA LEU A 23 16.93 -5.43 -5.17
C LEU A 23 17.90 -5.18 -6.32
N ALA A 24 19.05 -4.56 -6.04
CA ALA A 24 20.13 -4.36 -7.01
C ALA A 24 20.72 -5.70 -7.51
N ASP A 25 20.87 -6.69 -6.61
CA ASP A 25 21.30 -8.03 -6.99
C ASP A 25 20.28 -8.74 -7.88
N ASN A 26 19.00 -8.67 -7.52
CA ASN A 26 17.92 -9.23 -8.32
C ASN A 26 17.81 -8.57 -9.70
N LEU A 27 18.02 -7.26 -9.78
CA LEU A 27 18.07 -6.53 -11.06
C LEU A 27 19.19 -7.06 -11.96
N ARG A 28 20.37 -7.29 -11.40
CA ARG A 28 21.51 -7.86 -12.12
C ARG A 28 21.20 -9.26 -12.64
N GLN A 29 20.56 -10.09 -11.82
CA GLN A 29 20.16 -11.45 -12.21
C GLN A 29 19.01 -11.47 -13.21
N ALA A 30 18.02 -10.59 -13.05
CA ALA A 30 16.88 -10.45 -13.94
C ALA A 30 17.25 -9.86 -15.31
N ALA A 31 18.42 -9.25 -15.45
CA ALA A 31 18.98 -8.90 -16.76
C ALA A 31 19.36 -10.13 -17.59
N LEU A 32 19.55 -11.28 -16.94
CA LEU A 32 19.94 -12.55 -17.59
C LEU A 32 18.75 -13.44 -17.96
N ALA A 33 17.51 -13.03 -17.64
CA ALA A 33 16.29 -13.77 -17.95
C ALA A 33 15.12 -12.86 -18.33
N THR A 34 14.26 -13.32 -19.24
CA THR A 34 13.02 -12.62 -19.61
C THR A 34 11.83 -13.34 -18.99
N PHE A 35 10.95 -12.59 -18.34
CA PHE A 35 9.69 -13.10 -17.81
C PHE A 35 8.61 -12.00 -17.82
N PRO A 36 7.32 -12.37 -17.86
CA PRO A 36 6.22 -11.40 -17.81
C PRO A 36 6.27 -10.54 -16.54
N PHE A 37 5.84 -9.27 -16.66
CA PHE A 37 5.73 -8.32 -15.55
C PHE A 37 7.03 -7.96 -14.81
N ARG A 38 8.20 -8.17 -15.45
CA ARG A 38 9.50 -7.87 -14.83
C ARG A 38 9.62 -6.41 -14.41
N THR A 39 9.27 -5.49 -15.32
CA THR A 39 9.39 -4.05 -15.08
C THR A 39 8.47 -3.61 -13.96
N GLU A 40 7.23 -4.09 -13.97
CA GLU A 40 6.20 -3.83 -12.96
C GLU A 40 6.67 -4.30 -11.59
N ALA A 41 7.13 -5.54 -11.47
CA ALA A 41 7.55 -6.11 -10.20
C ALA A 41 8.78 -5.40 -9.60
N VAL A 42 9.77 -5.04 -10.43
CA VAL A 42 10.94 -4.28 -9.97
C VAL A 42 10.54 -2.87 -9.56
N THR A 43 9.77 -2.17 -10.40
CA THR A 43 9.36 -0.78 -10.12
C THR A 43 8.49 -0.71 -8.88
N ALA A 44 7.55 -1.64 -8.71
CA ALA A 44 6.72 -1.73 -7.51
C ALA A 44 7.58 -1.97 -6.26
N ALA A 45 8.57 -2.88 -6.30
CA ALA A 45 9.48 -3.11 -5.17
C ALA A 45 10.28 -1.85 -4.81
N ARG A 46 10.83 -1.14 -5.81
CA ARG A 46 11.53 0.15 -5.60
C ARG A 46 10.60 1.20 -4.99
N ALA A 47 9.38 1.29 -5.49
CA ALA A 47 8.38 2.23 -5.02
C ALA A 47 7.94 1.93 -3.58
N THR A 48 7.78 0.66 -3.20
CA THR A 48 7.50 0.28 -1.81
C THR A 48 8.64 0.61 -0.87
N ILE A 49 9.90 0.40 -1.29
CA ILE A 49 11.06 0.81 -0.49
C ILE A 49 11.05 2.32 -0.26
N ALA A 50 10.89 3.11 -1.32
CA ALA A 50 10.83 4.57 -1.25
C ALA A 50 9.67 5.06 -0.36
N LEU A 51 8.48 4.47 -0.53
CA LEU A 51 7.29 4.76 0.28
C LEU A 51 7.59 4.63 1.77
N TRP A 52 8.11 3.49 2.20
CA TRP A 52 8.36 3.21 3.62
C TRP A 52 9.58 3.91 4.18
N ARG A 53 10.51 4.35 3.31
CA ARG A 53 11.63 5.22 3.68
C ARG A 53 11.20 6.68 3.92
N GLY A 54 9.95 7.03 3.63
CA GLY A 54 9.48 8.41 3.74
C GLY A 54 9.80 9.26 2.51
N GLU A 55 9.89 8.64 1.33
CA GLU A 55 10.14 9.30 0.05
C GLU A 55 8.93 9.18 -0.90
N PRO A 56 7.72 9.65 -0.52
CA PRO A 56 6.50 9.40 -1.28
C PRO A 56 6.49 10.06 -2.68
N GLU A 57 7.29 11.10 -2.90
CA GLU A 57 7.52 11.74 -4.19
C GLU A 57 8.26 10.80 -5.15
N VAL A 58 9.23 10.05 -4.65
CA VAL A 58 9.94 9.03 -5.45
C VAL A 58 8.97 7.92 -5.82
N THR A 59 8.13 7.47 -4.88
CA THR A 59 7.04 6.51 -5.12
C THR A 59 6.09 7.00 -6.21
N LEU A 60 5.66 8.27 -6.13
CA LEU A 60 4.75 8.87 -7.10
C LEU A 60 5.35 8.88 -8.52
N GLU A 61 6.59 9.33 -8.66
CA GLU A 61 7.24 9.41 -9.98
C GLU A 61 7.51 8.01 -10.56
N LEU A 62 7.88 7.03 -9.74
CA LEU A 62 8.04 5.64 -10.18
C LEU A 62 6.73 5.06 -10.72
N PHE A 63 5.61 5.25 -10.02
CA PHE A 63 4.32 4.73 -10.49
C PHE A 63 3.76 5.49 -11.68
N ARG A 64 3.99 6.81 -11.79
CA ARG A 64 3.62 7.57 -13.00
C ARG A 64 4.34 7.04 -14.23
N GLY A 65 5.66 6.88 -14.14
CA GLY A 65 6.46 6.31 -15.21
C GLY A 65 6.04 4.87 -15.54
N LEU A 66 5.62 4.09 -14.53
CA LEU A 66 5.09 2.75 -14.76
C LEU A 66 3.77 2.78 -15.51
N THR A 67 2.79 3.58 -15.07
CA THR A 67 1.46 3.71 -15.70
C THR A 67 1.59 4.14 -17.17
N GLU A 68 2.54 5.01 -17.50
CA GLU A 68 2.80 5.42 -18.89
C GLU A 68 3.42 4.31 -19.75
N ALA A 69 4.14 3.38 -19.12
CA ALA A 69 4.93 2.35 -19.80
C ALA A 69 4.26 0.97 -19.88
N THR A 70 3.15 0.73 -19.16
CA THR A 70 2.46 -0.57 -19.11
C THR A 70 0.97 -0.44 -19.39
N ALA A 71 0.37 -1.54 -19.87
CA ALA A 71 -1.07 -1.68 -19.99
C ALA A 71 -1.72 -2.19 -18.69
N THR A 72 -0.93 -2.61 -17.71
CA THR A 72 -1.41 -2.99 -16.38
C THR A 72 -1.93 -1.75 -15.64
N ASP A 73 -3.07 -1.89 -14.98
CA ASP A 73 -3.61 -0.82 -14.16
C ASP A 73 -2.74 -0.63 -12.91
N THR A 74 -1.97 0.48 -12.87
CA THR A 74 -1.08 0.84 -11.76
C THR A 74 -1.48 2.15 -11.09
N ASP A 75 -2.71 2.60 -11.34
CA ASP A 75 -3.25 3.87 -10.84
C ASP A 75 -3.25 3.94 -9.31
N THR A 76 -3.52 2.84 -8.60
CA THR A 76 -3.46 2.82 -7.13
C THR A 76 -2.06 3.12 -6.60
N GLY A 77 -1.01 2.77 -7.35
CA GLY A 77 0.36 3.17 -7.04
C GLY A 77 0.61 4.68 -7.15
N VAL A 78 -0.01 5.34 -8.14
CA VAL A 78 0.02 6.81 -8.24
C VAL A 78 -0.77 7.43 -7.08
N LEU A 79 -1.93 6.86 -6.74
CA LEU A 79 -2.78 7.33 -5.66
C LEU A 79 -2.07 7.29 -4.30
N ILE A 80 -1.40 6.19 -3.95
CA ILE A 80 -0.67 6.11 -2.68
C ILE A 80 0.48 7.13 -2.62
N GLY A 81 1.18 7.36 -3.74
CA GLY A 81 2.19 8.42 -3.84
C GLY A 81 1.61 9.81 -3.61
N LEU A 82 0.43 10.11 -4.18
CA LEU A 82 -0.26 11.39 -3.98
C LEU A 82 -0.68 11.61 -2.52
N ILE A 83 -1.33 10.62 -1.89
CA ILE A 83 -1.84 10.81 -0.52
C ILE A 83 -0.71 10.88 0.51
N ARG A 84 0.37 10.11 0.32
CA ARG A 84 1.51 10.11 1.23
C ARG A 84 2.42 11.33 1.10
N SER A 85 2.42 11.98 -0.07
CA SER A 85 3.05 13.29 -0.30
C SER A 85 2.15 14.48 0.10
N GLY A 86 0.96 14.23 0.67
CA GLY A 86 0.03 15.29 1.06
C GLY A 86 -0.67 15.98 -0.12
N ARG A 87 -0.56 15.45 -1.35
CA ARG A 87 -1.21 15.99 -2.56
C ARG A 87 -2.67 15.55 -2.64
N LEU A 88 -3.47 15.99 -1.67
CA LEU A 88 -4.85 15.53 -1.47
C LEU A 88 -5.81 16.00 -2.59
N ALA A 89 -5.64 17.22 -3.11
CA ALA A 89 -6.51 17.71 -4.18
C ALA A 89 -6.35 16.91 -5.51
N PRO A 90 -5.13 16.63 -5.99
CA PRO A 90 -4.94 15.68 -7.09
C PRO A 90 -5.47 14.27 -6.80
N ALA A 91 -5.30 13.76 -5.58
CA ALA A 91 -5.84 12.46 -5.19
C ALA A 91 -7.38 12.42 -5.26
N ALA A 92 -8.04 13.48 -4.77
CA ALA A 92 -9.49 13.64 -4.87
C ALA A 92 -9.96 13.64 -6.33
N ALA A 93 -9.30 14.44 -7.18
CA ALA A 93 -9.63 14.50 -8.61
C ALA A 93 -9.45 13.14 -9.30
N MET A 94 -8.46 12.34 -8.88
CA MET A 94 -8.24 11.00 -9.39
C MET A 94 -9.38 10.04 -9.01
N LEU A 95 -9.83 10.08 -7.75
CA LEU A 95 -10.98 9.30 -7.27
C LEU A 95 -12.30 9.70 -7.94
N ASP A 96 -12.47 10.98 -8.27
CA ASP A 96 -13.70 11.49 -8.89
C ASP A 96 -13.78 11.15 -10.40
N ARG A 97 -12.62 11.05 -11.08
CA ARG A 97 -12.55 10.82 -12.53
C ARG A 97 -12.84 9.39 -12.95
N ARG A 98 -12.54 8.41 -12.09
CA ARG A 98 -12.59 6.99 -12.45
C ARG A 98 -13.33 6.23 -11.35
N PRO A 99 -14.41 5.49 -11.68
CA PRO A 99 -14.99 4.56 -10.73
C PRO A 99 -13.90 3.58 -10.32
N VAL A 100 -13.56 3.62 -9.04
CA VAL A 100 -12.62 2.69 -8.44
C VAL A 100 -13.14 1.27 -8.64
N SER A 101 -12.32 0.39 -9.22
CA SER A 101 -12.67 -1.02 -9.33
C SER A 101 -12.78 -1.63 -7.94
N LEU A 102 -13.95 -2.21 -7.63
CA LEU A 102 -14.17 -2.98 -6.40
C LEU A 102 -14.25 -4.49 -6.70
N ASP A 103 -13.57 -4.92 -7.75
CA ASP A 103 -13.50 -6.32 -8.13
C ASP A 103 -12.66 -7.12 -7.13
N ALA A 104 -13.32 -7.90 -6.28
CA ALA A 104 -12.69 -8.73 -5.27
C ALA A 104 -11.98 -9.97 -5.85
N ASP A 105 -12.27 -10.35 -7.10
CA ASP A 105 -11.63 -11.49 -7.77
C ASP A 105 -10.27 -11.13 -8.39
N SER A 106 -9.92 -9.84 -8.39
CA SER A 106 -8.60 -9.37 -8.81
C SER A 106 -7.50 -9.83 -7.84
N PHE A 107 -6.39 -10.31 -8.40
CA PHE A 107 -5.20 -10.67 -7.60
C PHE A 107 -4.60 -9.46 -6.83
N ALA A 108 -4.91 -8.23 -7.27
CA ALA A 108 -4.47 -6.99 -6.66
C ALA A 108 -5.46 -6.44 -5.62
N ALA A 109 -6.65 -7.04 -5.49
CA ALA A 109 -7.75 -6.50 -4.68
C ALA A 109 -7.35 -6.15 -3.24
N PRO A 110 -6.64 -7.01 -2.46
CA PRO A 110 -6.25 -6.65 -1.09
C PRO A 110 -5.32 -5.44 -1.01
N PHE A 111 -4.46 -5.25 -2.01
CA PHE A 111 -3.55 -4.12 -2.11
C PHE A 111 -4.28 -2.85 -2.52
N ASP A 112 -5.10 -2.94 -3.56
CA ASP A 112 -5.86 -1.79 -4.06
C ASP A 112 -6.83 -1.29 -3.00
N PHE A 113 -7.59 -2.19 -2.37
CA PHE A 113 -8.55 -1.82 -1.33
C PHE A 113 -7.88 -1.16 -0.12
N ALA A 114 -6.69 -1.63 0.25
CA ALA A 114 -5.90 -1.01 1.31
C ALA A 114 -5.57 0.45 0.98
N ILE A 115 -5.04 0.72 -0.22
CA ILE A 115 -4.72 2.07 -0.68
C ILE A 115 -5.97 2.95 -0.73
N LEU A 116 -7.06 2.40 -1.27
CA LEU A 116 -8.33 3.12 -1.40
C LEU A 116 -8.97 3.43 -0.04
N ALA A 117 -8.81 2.56 0.95
CA ALA A 117 -9.29 2.79 2.30
C ALA A 117 -8.50 3.91 2.99
N GLU A 118 -7.18 3.93 2.84
CA GLU A 118 -6.35 5.05 3.30
C GLU A 118 -6.74 6.34 2.59
N ALA A 119 -6.86 6.30 1.26
CA ALA A 119 -7.27 7.44 0.46
C ALA A 119 -8.64 7.97 0.88
N ALA A 120 -9.60 7.09 1.15
CA ALA A 120 -10.94 7.46 1.58
C ALA A 120 -10.92 8.19 2.93
N LEU A 121 -10.08 7.77 3.87
CA LEU A 121 -9.88 8.48 5.14
C LEU A 121 -9.28 9.87 4.92
N VAL A 122 -8.15 9.94 4.21
CA VAL A 122 -7.35 11.19 4.14
C VAL A 122 -7.93 12.23 3.18
N VAL A 123 -8.68 11.80 2.17
CA VAL A 123 -9.36 12.69 1.21
C VAL A 123 -10.79 13.02 1.65
N GLY A 124 -11.37 12.25 2.57
CA GLY A 124 -12.76 12.40 3.02
C GLY A 124 -13.76 11.85 1.99
N ARG A 125 -13.79 10.52 1.84
CA ARG A 125 -14.74 9.76 1.00
C ARG A 125 -15.40 8.63 1.82
N PRO A 126 -16.26 8.95 2.80
CA PRO A 126 -16.86 7.95 3.69
C PRO A 126 -17.66 6.89 2.93
N GLU A 127 -18.34 7.24 1.85
CA GLU A 127 -19.13 6.28 1.05
C GLU A 127 -18.24 5.22 0.38
N LEU A 128 -17.04 5.62 -0.06
CA LEU A 128 -16.05 4.69 -0.61
C LEU A 128 -15.53 3.76 0.48
N ALA A 129 -15.17 4.31 1.64
CA ALA A 129 -14.72 3.53 2.79
C ALA A 129 -15.76 2.50 3.26
N GLY A 130 -17.03 2.90 3.34
CA GLY A 130 -18.14 2.02 3.72
C GLY A 130 -18.35 0.85 2.75
N ARG A 131 -18.03 1.03 1.46
CA ARG A 131 -18.05 -0.06 0.46
C ARG A 131 -16.82 -0.96 0.55
N LEU A 132 -15.65 -0.40 0.87
CA LEU A 132 -14.38 -1.15 0.97
C LEU A 132 -14.30 -2.00 2.22
N TYR A 133 -14.81 -1.50 3.36
CA TYR A 133 -14.73 -2.20 4.63
C TYR A 133 -15.24 -3.66 4.59
N PRO A 134 -16.47 -3.96 4.12
CA PRO A 134 -16.95 -5.34 4.05
C PRO A 134 -16.18 -6.19 3.03
N LEU A 135 -15.62 -5.58 1.99
CA LEU A 135 -14.78 -6.30 1.03
C LEU A 135 -13.46 -6.72 1.67
N MET A 136 -12.85 -5.86 2.49
CA MET A 136 -11.56 -6.14 3.12
C MET A 136 -11.64 -7.11 4.30
N LEU A 137 -12.78 -7.16 4.98
CA LEU A 137 -12.96 -7.90 6.24
C LEU A 137 -12.54 -9.39 6.18
N PRO A 138 -12.80 -10.16 5.10
CA PRO A 138 -12.34 -11.54 4.97
C PRO A 138 -10.81 -11.73 4.99
N TRP A 139 -10.04 -10.66 4.77
CA TRP A 139 -8.58 -10.66 4.80
C TRP A 139 -7.98 -10.07 6.09
N ALA A 140 -8.79 -9.80 7.12
CA ALA A 140 -8.29 -9.42 8.44
C ALA A 140 -7.24 -10.44 8.95
N GLY A 141 -6.19 -9.96 9.60
CA GLY A 141 -5.04 -10.75 10.01
C GLY A 141 -4.04 -11.11 8.90
N ARG A 142 -4.25 -10.64 7.66
CA ARG A 142 -3.35 -10.91 6.51
C ARG A 142 -2.64 -9.65 6.03
N THR A 143 -1.60 -9.83 5.22
CA THR A 143 -0.90 -8.71 4.58
C THR A 143 -1.70 -8.17 3.40
N ALA A 144 -1.74 -6.85 3.24
CA ALA A 144 -2.14 -6.18 2.01
C ALA A 144 -1.01 -6.36 0.99
N ALA A 145 -1.27 -7.10 -0.09
CA ALA A 145 -0.31 -7.38 -1.16
C ALA A 145 -1.07 -7.74 -2.46
N ALA A 146 -0.44 -7.49 -3.60
CA ALA A 146 -0.97 -7.83 -4.92
C ALA A 146 -0.31 -9.12 -5.44
N GLY A 147 -0.88 -10.29 -5.11
CA GLY A 147 -0.29 -11.59 -5.44
C GLY A 147 1.11 -11.78 -4.84
N THR A 148 2.14 -11.86 -5.70
CA THR A 148 3.56 -11.91 -5.27
C THR A 148 4.23 -10.52 -5.23
N GLY A 149 3.44 -9.46 -5.38
CA GLY A 149 3.87 -8.07 -5.30
C GLY A 149 4.22 -7.64 -3.87
N PRO A 150 4.79 -6.44 -3.73
CA PRO A 150 5.32 -5.97 -2.45
C PRO A 150 4.20 -5.76 -1.41
N PRO A 151 4.42 -6.12 -0.14
CA PRO A 151 3.45 -5.89 0.92
C PRO A 151 3.37 -4.41 1.32
N LEU A 152 2.18 -3.99 1.76
CA LEU A 152 1.96 -2.70 2.45
C LEU A 152 1.83 -2.83 3.97
N GLY A 153 1.78 -4.06 4.49
CA GLY A 153 1.54 -4.31 5.91
C GLY A 153 0.15 -4.90 6.18
N PRO A 154 -0.31 -4.92 7.44
CA PRO A 154 -1.54 -5.61 7.82
C PRO A 154 -2.79 -4.98 7.21
N ILE A 155 -3.71 -5.80 6.69
CA ILE A 155 -5.05 -5.37 6.24
C ILE A 155 -5.79 -4.65 7.37
N ASP A 156 -5.57 -5.06 8.62
CA ASP A 156 -6.16 -4.47 9.82
C ASP A 156 -5.87 -2.96 9.95
N ALA A 157 -4.70 -2.48 9.49
CA ALA A 157 -4.40 -1.05 9.50
C ALA A 157 -5.32 -0.27 8.54
N PHE A 158 -5.67 -0.87 7.41
CA PHE A 158 -6.54 -0.28 6.40
C PHE A 158 -8.03 -0.48 6.71
N LEU A 159 -8.39 -1.57 7.40
CA LEU A 159 -9.71 -1.73 8.02
C LEU A 159 -9.95 -0.65 9.09
N ALA A 160 -8.92 -0.31 9.86
CA ALA A 160 -8.99 0.80 10.80
C ALA A 160 -9.23 2.14 10.08
N ALA A 161 -8.48 2.40 9.00
CA ALA A 161 -8.67 3.61 8.19
C ALA A 161 -10.08 3.70 7.59
N ALA A 162 -10.60 2.61 7.02
CA ALA A 162 -11.95 2.57 6.46
C ALA A 162 -13.02 2.79 7.54
N ALA A 163 -12.91 2.16 8.71
CA ALA A 163 -13.81 2.36 9.83
C ALA A 163 -13.78 3.80 10.34
N ALA A 164 -12.58 4.40 10.47
CA ALA A 164 -12.43 5.79 10.90
C ALA A 164 -13.05 6.76 9.89
N ALA A 165 -12.91 6.49 8.58
CA ALA A 165 -13.45 7.34 7.53
C ALA A 165 -14.98 7.44 7.58
N VAL A 166 -15.68 6.39 8.03
CA VAL A 166 -17.15 6.39 8.21
C VAL A 166 -17.59 6.83 9.60
N GLY A 167 -16.67 7.18 10.50
CA GLY A 167 -16.96 7.63 11.87
C GLY A 167 -17.09 6.52 12.91
N GLU A 168 -16.81 5.26 12.56
CA GLU A 168 -16.86 4.10 13.46
C GLU A 168 -15.57 3.98 14.29
N ILE A 169 -15.30 4.99 15.13
CA ILE A 169 -14.02 5.15 15.84
C ILE A 169 -13.65 3.96 16.73
N ASP A 170 -14.62 3.35 17.42
CA ASP A 170 -14.34 2.19 18.27
C ASP A 170 -14.03 0.92 17.46
N VAL A 171 -14.59 0.79 16.26
CA VAL A 171 -14.22 -0.27 15.32
C VAL A 171 -12.81 -0.02 14.80
N ALA A 172 -12.49 1.23 14.45
CA ALA A 172 -11.17 1.63 13.99
C ALA A 172 -10.08 1.36 15.04
N ARG A 173 -10.36 1.67 16.32
CA ARG A 173 -9.47 1.36 17.47
C ARG A 173 -9.08 -0.12 17.53
N ARG A 174 -10.08 -1.01 17.47
CA ARG A 174 -9.84 -2.45 17.55
C ARG A 174 -8.97 -2.95 16.41
N HIS A 175 -9.29 -2.56 15.18
CA HIS A 175 -8.47 -2.92 14.02
C HIS A 175 -7.06 -2.34 14.10
N ALA A 176 -6.90 -1.11 14.60
CA ALA A 176 -5.59 -0.51 14.78
C ALA A 176 -4.77 -1.22 15.88
N ASP A 177 -5.40 -1.71 16.94
CA ASP A 177 -4.74 -2.51 17.97
C ASP A 177 -4.32 -3.88 17.41
N ASP A 178 -5.16 -4.50 16.59
CA ASP A 178 -4.87 -5.77 15.91
C ASP A 178 -3.71 -5.61 14.93
N ALA A 179 -3.72 -4.55 14.12
CA ALA A 179 -2.64 -4.18 13.23
C ALA A 179 -1.32 -3.95 13.98
N ALA A 180 -1.34 -3.24 15.12
CA ALA A 180 -0.14 -3.02 15.93
C ALA A 180 0.46 -4.34 16.45
N ARG A 181 -0.39 -5.30 16.87
CA ARG A 181 0.07 -6.64 17.26
C ARG A 181 0.69 -7.39 16.07
N LEU A 182 0.10 -7.26 14.88
CA LEU A 182 0.65 -7.87 13.67
C LEU A 182 1.98 -7.25 13.28
N CYS A 183 2.10 -5.92 13.27
CA CYS A 183 3.37 -5.24 13.02
C CYS A 183 4.47 -5.68 13.99
N ALA A 184 4.15 -5.92 15.28
CA ALA A 184 5.12 -6.46 16.23
C ALA A 184 5.53 -7.90 15.91
N SER A 185 4.60 -8.74 15.44
CA SER A 185 4.88 -10.14 15.10
C SER A 185 5.54 -10.35 13.72
N TRP A 186 5.34 -9.42 12.78
CA TRP A 186 5.93 -9.43 11.43
C TRP A 186 7.15 -8.50 11.29
N PRO A 187 7.81 -8.20 12.41
CA PRO A 187 8.63 -6.99 12.63
C PRO A 187 8.50 -5.89 11.57
N ALA A 188 7.37 -5.19 11.51
CA ALA A 188 7.10 -4.10 10.55
C ALA A 188 7.02 -2.72 11.24
N PRO A 189 8.11 -2.21 11.84
CA PRO A 189 8.09 -0.97 12.63
C PRO A 189 7.65 0.27 11.83
N VAL A 190 8.05 0.39 10.57
CA VAL A 190 7.69 1.55 9.73
C VAL A 190 6.19 1.64 9.46
N VAL A 191 5.50 0.49 9.43
CA VAL A 191 4.05 0.43 9.31
C VAL A 191 3.39 0.78 10.63
N ALA A 192 3.96 0.34 11.76
CA ALA A 192 3.48 0.69 13.09
C ALA A 192 3.57 2.21 13.35
N ASP A 193 4.67 2.84 12.97
CA ASP A 193 4.88 4.28 13.12
C ASP A 193 3.87 5.07 12.28
N TRP A 194 3.70 4.70 11.00
CA TRP A 194 2.68 5.30 10.15
C TRP A 194 1.26 5.15 10.71
N LEU A 195 0.92 3.96 11.23
CA LEU A 195 -0.39 3.74 11.83
C LEU A 195 -0.57 4.60 13.09
N ALA A 196 0.46 4.73 13.93
CA ALA A 196 0.42 5.58 15.12
C ALA A 196 0.16 7.05 14.75
N ASP A 197 0.77 7.55 13.67
CA ASP A 197 0.53 8.90 13.16
C ASP A 197 -0.91 9.09 12.68
N LEU A 198 -1.47 8.10 11.96
CA LEU A 198 -2.88 8.13 11.55
C LEU A 198 -3.81 8.16 12.78
N ARG A 199 -3.55 7.32 13.77
CA ARG A 199 -4.30 7.27 15.02
C ARG A 199 -4.31 8.62 15.73
N ALA A 200 -3.15 9.23 15.87
CA ALA A 200 -3.01 10.55 16.49
C ALA A 200 -3.77 11.63 15.73
N ARG A 201 -3.74 11.59 14.38
CA ARG A 201 -4.43 12.58 13.53
C ARG A 201 -5.96 12.43 13.54
N TYR A 202 -6.47 11.20 13.55
CA TYR A 202 -7.91 10.94 13.34
C TYR A 202 -8.65 10.46 14.60
N GLY A 203 -7.95 10.24 15.72
CA GLY A 203 -8.56 10.00 17.03
C GLY A 203 -9.03 8.56 17.28
N PHE A 204 -8.48 7.58 16.57
CA PHE A 204 -8.74 6.15 16.77
C PHE A 204 -7.50 5.39 17.27
#